data_AF-X1K3U4-F1
#
_entry.id   AF-X1K3U4-F1
#
_cell.length_a   1.000
_cell.length_b   1.000
_cell.length_c   1.000
_cell.angle_alpha   90.00
_cell.angle_beta   90.00
_cell.angle_gamma   90.00
#
_symmetry.space_group_name_H-M   'P 1'
#
loop_
_entity.id
_entity.type
_entity.pdbx_description
1 polymer ?
#
loop_
_entity_poly.entity_id
_entity_poly.type
_entity_poly.pdbx_seq_one_letter_code
_entity_poly.pdbx_strand_id
1 'polypeptide(L)'
;MVNSGKNCAIKAKNKEKDKFTVQVQPQSQAPFMVGMSYFSRGEYDKAIIEFEKSIELDASDTESYYYLGQCYLQKGIIEYNNKNILKAYSLYRQANKLAEQVIPQYEQIIEDKSRR
;
A
#
# COMPACT_ATOMS: atom_id res chain seq x y z
N MET A 1 27.69 -5.00 37.40
CA MET A 1 26.68 -5.59 38.31
C MET A 1 25.52 -4.62 38.40
N VAL A 2 24.43 -4.92 37.70
CA VAL A 2 23.13 -5.37 38.25
C VAL A 2 22.28 -4.21 38.82
N ASN A 3 21.44 -3.68 37.92
CA ASN A 3 19.97 -3.73 37.97
C ASN A 3 19.15 -2.99 39.06
N SER A 4 18.08 -2.37 38.54
CA SER A 4 16.70 -2.35 39.06
C SER A 4 16.19 -1.14 39.87
N GLY A 5 14.95 -0.73 39.57
CA GLY A 5 14.08 0.03 40.47
C GLY A 5 13.35 1.22 39.84
N LYS A 6 12.47 1.02 38.86
CA LYS A 6 11.00 0.99 39.02
C LYS A 6 10.29 2.37 39.07
N ASN A 7 9.21 2.40 38.28
CA ASN A 7 7.89 2.99 38.56
C ASN A 7 7.55 4.46 38.19
N CYS A 8 6.69 4.52 37.16
CA CYS A 8 5.29 4.97 37.27
C CYS A 8 4.98 6.47 37.19
N ALA A 9 4.48 6.90 36.03
CA ALA A 9 3.44 7.92 35.95
C ALA A 9 2.54 7.64 34.74
N ILE A 10 1.55 6.78 34.98
CA ILE A 10 0.36 6.62 34.14
C ILE A 10 -0.55 7.83 34.42
N LYS A 11 -1.00 8.51 33.36
CA LYS A 11 -2.20 9.38 33.17
C LYS A 11 -1.78 10.55 32.26
N ALA A 12 -2.45 10.85 31.16
CA ALA A 12 -3.89 11.01 31.05
C ALA A 12 -4.46 10.46 29.74
N LYS A 13 -5.64 9.86 29.88
CA LYS A 13 -6.50 9.35 28.81
C LYS A 13 -7.24 10.49 28.11
N ASN A 14 -7.44 10.28 26.81
CA ASN A 14 -8.62 10.56 25.99
C ASN A 14 -8.93 12.00 25.57
N LYS A 15 -8.91 12.21 24.25
CA LYS A 15 -10.08 12.64 23.47
C LYS A 15 -9.95 12.19 22.01
N GLU A 16 -10.72 11.15 21.69
CA GLU A 16 -11.51 10.99 20.46
C GLU A 16 -10.85 11.33 19.12
N LYS A 17 -10.25 10.33 18.48
CA LYS A 17 -10.57 9.94 17.11
C LYS A 17 -10.43 8.42 17.06
N ASP A 18 -11.40 7.72 16.49
CA ASP A 18 -11.31 6.28 16.21
C ASP A 18 -10.07 6.02 15.36
N LYS A 19 -8.95 5.80 16.06
CA LYS A 19 -7.67 5.49 15.50
C LYS A 19 -7.73 4.00 15.24
N PHE A 20 -8.30 3.66 14.09
CA PHE A 20 -8.14 2.36 13.47
C PHE A 20 -6.63 2.13 13.34
N THR A 21 -6.06 1.48 14.35
CA THR A 21 -4.64 1.17 14.41
C THR A 21 -4.44 -0.05 13.54
N VAL A 22 -4.38 0.20 12.22
CA VAL A 22 -3.62 -0.67 11.33
C VAL A 22 -2.26 -0.81 12.01
N GLN A 23 -1.90 -2.04 12.38
CA GLN A 23 -0.55 -2.32 12.86
C GLN A 23 0.39 -2.13 11.67
N VAL A 24 0.77 -0.88 11.44
CA VAL A 24 1.70 -0.56 10.36
C VAL A 24 3.07 -1.00 10.84
N GLN A 25 3.53 -2.13 10.31
CA GLN A 25 4.88 -2.56 10.57
C GLN A 25 5.84 -1.52 9.95
N PRO A 26 6.80 -0.97 10.72
CA PRO A 26 7.65 0.14 10.26
C PRO A 26 8.51 -0.17 9.02
N GLN A 27 8.67 -1.45 8.66
CA GLN A 27 9.51 -1.87 7.54
C GLN A 27 8.81 -1.73 6.17
N SER A 28 7.50 -1.96 6.09
CA SER A 28 6.72 -1.81 4.84
C SER A 28 6.42 -0.33 4.51
N GLN A 29 6.34 0.54 5.51
CA GLN A 29 6.00 1.96 5.31
C GLN A 29 7.01 2.72 4.45
N ALA A 30 8.29 2.37 4.50
CA ALA A 30 9.32 3.17 3.85
C ALA A 30 9.23 3.12 2.31
N PRO A 31 9.20 1.96 1.63
CA PRO A 31 9.02 1.92 0.17
C PRO A 31 7.66 2.44 -0.25
N PHE A 32 6.58 2.13 0.48
CA PHE A 32 5.25 2.64 0.18
C PHE A 32 5.21 4.18 0.15
N MET A 33 5.76 4.84 1.16
CA MET A 33 5.77 6.31 1.23
C MET A 33 6.62 6.93 0.11
N VAL A 34 7.72 6.30 -0.28
CA VAL A 34 8.54 6.75 -1.41
C VAL A 34 7.77 6.56 -2.73
N GLY A 35 7.10 5.42 -2.90
CA GLY A 35 6.21 5.15 -4.04
C GLY A 35 5.11 6.19 -4.16
N MET A 36 4.46 6.55 -3.05
CA MET A 36 3.47 7.63 -3.00
C MET A 36 4.04 9.00 -3.39
N SER A 37 5.27 9.30 -2.99
CA SER A 37 5.94 10.54 -3.41
C SER A 37 6.20 10.56 -4.92
N TYR A 38 6.57 9.43 -5.53
CA TYR A 38 6.73 9.36 -6.98
C TYR A 38 5.38 9.40 -7.71
N PHE A 39 4.37 8.73 -7.17
CA PHE A 39 3.02 8.70 -7.71
C PHE A 39 2.42 10.11 -7.79
N SER A 40 2.53 10.88 -6.71
CA SER A 40 2.01 12.27 -6.67
C SER A 40 2.72 13.22 -7.63
N ARG A 41 3.94 12.89 -8.07
CA ARG A 41 4.71 13.62 -9.10
C ARG A 41 4.45 13.12 -10.51
N GLY A 42 3.61 12.10 -10.69
CA GLY A 42 3.38 11.46 -11.99
C GLY A 42 4.55 10.60 -12.48
N GLU A 43 5.54 10.34 -11.62
CA GLU A 43 6.71 9.50 -11.93
C GLU A 43 6.35 8.02 -11.79
N TYR A 44 5.37 7.56 -12.57
CA TYR A 44 4.72 6.25 -12.41
C TYR A 44 5.69 5.07 -12.53
N ASP A 45 6.72 5.16 -13.36
CA ASP A 45 7.74 4.10 -13.47
C ASP A 45 8.52 3.90 -12.17
N LYS A 46 8.86 4.99 -11.49
CA LYS A 46 9.57 4.92 -10.20
C LYS A 46 8.63 4.51 -9.09
N ALA A 47 7.38 4.98 -9.14
CA ALA A 47 6.35 4.57 -8.18
C ALA A 47 6.11 3.06 -8.22
N ILE A 48 6.05 2.47 -9.42
CA ILE A 48 5.93 1.00 -9.62
C ILE A 48 7.03 0.25 -8.88
N ILE A 49 8.29 0.64 -9.08
CA ILE A 49 9.44 -0.02 -8.44
C ILE A 49 9.32 0.00 -6.91
N GLU A 50 8.91 1.13 -6.34
CA GLU A 50 8.81 1.26 -4.88
C GLU A 50 7.58 0.54 -4.30
N PHE A 51 6.46 0.49 -5.04
CA PHE A 51 5.31 -0.32 -4.64
C PHE A 51 5.59 -1.82 -4.77
N GLU A 52 6.31 -2.26 -5.80
CA GLU A 52 6.77 -3.65 -5.93
C GLU A 52 7.66 -4.05 -4.75
N LYS A 53 8.61 -3.19 -4.35
CA LYS A 53 9.41 -3.41 -3.12
C LYS A 53 8.55 -3.47 -1.87
N SER A 54 7.53 -2.61 -1.76
CA SER A 54 6.62 -2.62 -0.62
C SER A 54 5.87 -3.95 -0.52
N ILE A 55 5.42 -4.48 -1.65
CA ILE A 55 4.77 -5.80 -1.76
C ILE A 55 5.76 -6.94 -1.45
N GLU A 56 7.01 -6.83 -1.87
CA GLU A 56 8.05 -7.81 -1.53
C GLU A 56 8.34 -7.86 -0.03
N LEU A 57 8.28 -6.72 0.66
CA LEU A 57 8.44 -6.64 2.12
C LEU A 57 7.19 -7.10 2.87
N ASP A 58 6.02 -6.74 2.38
CA ASP A 58 4.73 -7.15 2.94
C ASP A 58 3.74 -7.48 1.83
N ALA A 59 3.64 -8.77 1.52
CA ALA A 59 2.73 -9.27 0.51
C ALA A 59 1.25 -9.11 0.90
N SER A 60 0.92 -8.70 2.14
CA SER A 60 -0.42 -8.40 2.61
C SER A 60 -0.77 -6.91 2.54
N ASP A 61 0.16 -6.06 2.10
CA ASP A 61 -0.08 -4.64 1.94
C ASP A 61 -0.99 -4.34 0.74
N THR A 62 -2.29 -4.40 1.00
CA THR A 62 -3.33 -4.13 0.00
C THR A 62 -3.25 -2.72 -0.58
N GLU A 63 -2.71 -1.73 0.14
CA GLU A 63 -2.57 -0.36 -0.37
C GLU A 63 -1.50 -0.30 -1.46
N SER A 64 -0.37 -0.97 -1.26
CA SER A 64 0.69 -1.03 -2.28
C SER A 64 0.21 -1.65 -3.59
N TYR A 65 -0.55 -2.75 -3.54
CA TYR A 65 -1.15 -3.32 -4.75
C TYR A 65 -2.15 -2.37 -5.41
N TYR A 66 -2.97 -1.66 -4.62
CA TYR A 66 -3.93 -0.69 -5.14
C TYR A 66 -3.22 0.43 -5.92
N TYR A 67 -2.20 1.06 -5.32
CA TYR A 67 -1.47 2.14 -5.97
C TYR A 67 -0.59 1.66 -7.12
N LEU A 68 -0.08 0.43 -7.06
CA LEU A 68 0.60 -0.20 -8.19
C LEU A 68 -0.35 -0.35 -9.40
N GLY A 69 -1.58 -0.82 -9.16
CA GLY A 69 -2.64 -0.85 -10.17
C GLY A 69 -2.94 0.53 -10.75
N GLN A 70 -3.06 1.55 -9.91
CA GLN A 70 -3.24 2.95 -10.35
C GLN A 70 -2.08 3.43 -11.22
N CYS A 71 -0.83 3.08 -10.91
CA CYS A 71 0.32 3.43 -11.74
C CYS A 71 0.19 2.85 -13.16
N TYR A 72 -0.19 1.57 -13.27
CA TYR A 72 -0.40 0.93 -14.58
C TYR A 72 -1.56 1.53 -15.35
N LEU A 73 -2.66 1.91 -14.67
CA LEU A 73 -3.77 2.62 -15.30
C LEU A 73 -3.32 3.98 -15.84
N GLN A 74 -2.61 4.79 -15.05
CA GLN A 74 -2.12 6.10 -15.50
C GLN A 74 -1.16 5.99 -16.68
N LYS A 75 -0.23 5.02 -16.65
CA LYS A 75 0.63 4.73 -17.80
C LYS A 75 -0.18 4.29 -19.01
N GLY A 76 -1.19 3.45 -18.82
CA GLY A 76 -2.08 3.02 -19.90
C GLY A 76 -2.81 4.20 -20.54
N ILE A 77 -3.29 5.15 -19.74
CA ILE A 77 -3.95 6.38 -20.21
C ILE A 77 -2.97 7.24 -21.02
N ILE A 78 -1.74 7.42 -20.55
CA ILE A 78 -0.70 8.16 -21.28
C ILE A 78 -0.41 7.50 -22.63
N GLU A 79 -0.24 6.17 -22.66
CA GLU A 79 0.02 5.44 -23.90
C GLU A 79 -1.19 5.48 -24.85
N TYR A 80 -2.41 5.44 -24.32
CA TYR A 80 -3.63 5.60 -25.11
C TYR A 80 -3.68 6.99 -25.78
N ASN A 81 -3.37 8.05 -25.03
CA ASN A 81 -3.32 9.42 -25.54
C ASN A 81 -2.22 9.60 -26.61
N ASN A 82 -1.12 8.86 -26.48
CA ASN A 82 -0.04 8.79 -27.47
C ASN A 82 -0.37 7.90 -28.67
N LYS A 83 -1.60 7.37 -28.77
CA LYS A 83 -2.08 6.45 -29.82
C LYS A 83 -1.37 5.09 -29.83
N ASN A 84 -0.68 4.73 -28.74
CA ASN A 84 -0.06 3.42 -28.55
C ASN A 84 -1.06 2.42 -27.95
N ILE A 85 -2.13 2.12 -28.69
CA ILE A 85 -3.29 1.35 -28.21
C ILE A 85 -2.89 -0.03 -27.66
N LEU A 86 -1.97 -0.74 -28.33
CA LEU A 86 -1.52 -2.06 -27.89
C LEU A 86 -0.84 -2.02 -26.52
N LYS A 87 0.02 -1.01 -26.31
CA LYS A 87 0.73 -0.84 -25.04
C LYS A 87 -0.22 -0.42 -23.94
N ALA A 88 -1.14 0.50 -24.22
CA ALA A 88 -2.21 0.89 -23.29
C ALA A 88 -3.03 -0.32 -22.82
N TYR A 89 -3.50 -1.15 -23.74
CA TYR A 89 -4.26 -2.35 -23.42
C TYR A 89 -3.45 -3.34 -22.56
N SER A 90 -2.17 -3.53 -22.86
CA SER A 90 -1.29 -4.40 -22.05
C SER A 90 -1.15 -3.91 -20.60
N LEU A 91 -1.05 -2.60 -20.40
CA LEU A 91 -0.93 -1.98 -19.08
C LEU A 91 -2.25 -2.06 -18.31
N TYR A 92 -3.39 -1.83 -18.97
CA TYR A 92 -4.71 -2.02 -18.34
C TYR A 92 -4.94 -3.46 -17.92
N ARG A 93 -4.53 -4.43 -18.74
CA ARG A 93 -4.58 -5.85 -18.37
C ARG A 93 -3.72 -6.13 -17.14
N GLN A 94 -2.53 -5.54 -17.05
CA GLN A 94 -1.66 -5.69 -15.89
C GLN A 94 -2.28 -5.10 -14.61
N ALA A 95 -2.91 -3.92 -14.69
CA ALA A 95 -3.64 -3.32 -13.59
C ALA A 95 -4.78 -4.23 -13.08
N ASN A 96 -5.57 -4.79 -14.00
CA ASN A 96 -6.66 -5.70 -13.63
C ASN A 96 -6.15 -6.99 -12.98
N LYS A 97 -5.06 -7.56 -13.49
CA LYS A 97 -4.42 -8.73 -12.90
C LYS A 97 -3.97 -8.48 -11.46
N LEU A 98 -3.43 -7.29 -11.18
CA LEU A 98 -3.06 -6.92 -9.82
C LEU A 98 -4.28 -6.83 -8.91
N ALA A 99 -5.37 -6.21 -9.38
CA ALA A 99 -6.62 -6.14 -8.62
C ALA A 99 -7.14 -7.55 -8.25
N GLU A 100 -7.07 -8.52 -9.18
CA GLU A 100 -7.42 -9.91 -8.91
C GLU A 100 -6.58 -10.54 -7.78
N GLN A 101 -5.29 -10.18 -7.66
CA GLN A 101 -4.42 -10.69 -6.60
C GLN A 101 -4.77 -10.16 -5.22
N VAL A 102 -5.36 -8.96 -5.12
CA VAL A 102 -5.70 -8.34 -3.83
C VAL A 102 -7.04 -8.79 -3.29
N ILE A 103 -7.99 -9.19 -4.16
CA ILE A 103 -9.36 -9.58 -3.76
C ILE A 103 -9.37 -10.59 -2.61
N PRO A 104 -8.61 -11.72 -2.66
CA PRO A 104 -8.61 -12.70 -1.58
C PRO A 104 -8.08 -12.13 -0.25
N GLN A 105 -7.12 -11.20 -0.32
CA GLN A 105 -6.56 -10.55 0.87
C GLN A 105 -7.57 -9.62 1.53
N TYR A 106 -8.34 -8.86 0.72
CA TYR A 106 -9.43 -8.02 1.23
C TYR A 106 -10.55 -8.85 1.87
N GLU A 107 -10.93 -9.97 1.25
CA GLU A 107 -11.95 -10.89 1.79
C GLU A 107 -11.52 -11.43 3.16
N GLN A 108 -10.28 -11.89 3.29
CA GLN A 108 -9.73 -12.37 4.56
C GLN A 108 -9.72 -11.28 5.65
N ILE A 109 -9.34 -10.04 5.31
CA ILE A 109 -9.36 -8.92 6.26
C ILE A 109 -10.78 -8.62 6.75
N ILE A 110 -11.78 -8.71 5.87
CA ILE A 110 -13.19 -8.49 6.23
C ILE A 110 -13.68 -9.61 7.16
N GLU A 111 -13.35 -10.87 6.86
CA GLU A 111 -13.70 -12.01 7.71
C GLU A 111 -13.02 -11.95 9.09
N ASP A 112 -11.75 -11.60 9.17
CA ASP A 112 -11.03 -11.49 10.45
C ASP A 112 -11.60 -10.36 11.33
N LYS A 113 -12.14 -9.31 10.70
CA LYS A 113 -12.83 -8.22 11.41
C LYS A 113 -14.23 -8.61 11.87
N SER A 114 -14.94 -9.46 11.13
CA SER A 114 -16.29 -9.91 11.51
C SER A 114 -16.28 -10.96 12.62
N ARG A 115 -15.14 -11.62 12.85
CA ARG A 115 -14.92 -12.59 13.94
C ARG A 115 -14.48 -11.96 15.27
N ARG A 116 -14.21 -10.65 15.33
CA ARG A 116 -13.82 -9.91 16.54
C ARG A 116 -15.00 -9.14 17.11
#